data_AF-A0A7K4QAW6-F1
#
_entry.id   AF-A0A7K4QAW6-F1
#
_cell.length_a   1.000
_cell.length_b   1.000
_cell.length_c   1.000
_cell.angle_alpha   90.00
_cell.angle_beta   90.00
_cell.angle_gamma   90.00
#
_symmetry.space_group_name_H-M   'P 1'
#
loop_
_entity.id
_entity.type
_entity.pdbx_description
1 polymer ?
#
loop_
_entity_poly.entity_id
_entity_poly.type
_entity_poly.pdbx_seq_one_letter_code
_entity_poly.pdbx_strand_id
1 'polypeptide(L)'
;DAGQHSLGPRQCGSCGMLFAPGVPEDRLQHLRHHRRLRQALTHTGWKQERVVAEFWDGKILLILPEDPKYALRKAEEVLAVVDSELGFPEQSRPGSGQRSRLFPAQSRLYLFVSPGQCVLGCLVAQPIRHAFRVLPEPGLAPLPDPQDPQNSQDPRDPQHSRRDPQSDP
;
A
#
# COMPACT_ATOMS: atom_id res chain seq x y z
N ASP A 1 -35.39 3.68 -25.36
CA ASP A 1 -34.92 3.68 -23.97
C ASP A 1 -33.50 3.13 -23.95
N ALA A 2 -32.49 4.00 -24.07
CA ALA A 2 -31.09 3.61 -24.20
C ALA A 2 -30.39 3.80 -22.85
N GLY A 3 -30.49 2.78 -22.00
CA GLY A 3 -29.86 2.75 -20.68
C GLY A 3 -28.33 2.84 -20.78
N GLN A 4 -27.79 4.02 -20.47
CA GLN A 4 -26.36 4.23 -20.26
C GLN A 4 -25.95 3.59 -18.92
N HIS A 5 -25.74 2.28 -18.93
CA HIS A 5 -25.22 1.59 -17.76
C HIS A 5 -23.71 1.83 -17.64
N SER A 6 -23.31 2.60 -16.61
CA SER A 6 -21.94 2.85 -16.12
C SER A 6 -21.11 3.97 -16.78
N LEU A 7 -21.57 5.22 -16.65
CA LEU A 7 -20.79 6.41 -17.01
C LEU A 7 -19.83 6.92 -15.92
N GLY A 8 -19.91 6.38 -14.70
CA GLY A 8 -19.08 6.85 -13.57
C GLY A 8 -17.70 6.21 -13.52
N PRO A 9 -16.67 6.92 -13.03
CA PRO A 9 -15.38 6.32 -12.71
C PRO A 9 -15.53 5.23 -11.65
N ARG A 10 -14.76 4.15 -11.80
CA ARG A 10 -14.74 3.01 -10.88
C ARG A 10 -13.31 2.63 -10.54
N GLN A 11 -13.12 2.10 -9.33
CA GLN A 11 -11.84 1.54 -8.91
C GLN A 11 -11.76 0.06 -9.28
N CYS A 12 -10.67 -0.37 -9.91
CA CYS A 12 -10.42 -1.78 -10.14
C CYS A 12 -10.08 -2.47 -8.81
N GLY A 13 -10.87 -3.45 -8.39
CA GLY A 13 -10.65 -4.18 -7.13
C GLY A 13 -9.38 -5.04 -7.07
N SER A 14 -8.58 -5.11 -8.14
CA SER A 14 -7.36 -5.92 -8.17
C SER A 14 -6.09 -5.18 -8.55
N CYS A 15 -6.17 -4.00 -9.21
CA CYS A 15 -5.02 -3.12 -9.43
C CYS A 15 -5.18 -1.74 -8.78
N GLY A 16 -6.33 -1.43 -8.18
CA GLY A 16 -6.57 -0.16 -7.49
C GLY A 16 -6.75 1.06 -8.39
N MET A 17 -6.50 0.94 -9.71
CA MET A 17 -6.64 2.06 -10.65
C MET A 17 -8.09 2.55 -10.75
N LEU A 18 -8.29 3.86 -10.66
CA LEU A 18 -9.54 4.54 -11.02
C LEU A 18 -9.60 4.73 -12.54
N PHE A 19 -10.71 4.32 -13.16
CA PHE A 19 -10.93 4.46 -14.60
C PHE A 19 -12.42 4.56 -14.93
N ALA A 20 -12.78 5.17 -16.06
CA ALA A 20 -14.15 5.16 -16.57
C ALA A 20 -14.39 3.99 -17.54
N PRO A 21 -15.20 2.97 -17.19
CA PRO A 21 -15.39 1.80 -18.06
C PRO A 21 -16.08 2.12 -19.39
N GLY A 22 -16.90 3.17 -19.42
CA GLY A 22 -17.60 3.66 -20.61
C GLY A 22 -16.71 4.45 -21.59
N VAL A 23 -15.49 4.83 -21.20
CA VAL A 23 -14.54 5.55 -22.04
C VAL A 23 -13.51 4.54 -22.60
N PRO A 24 -13.45 4.32 -23.93
CA PRO A 24 -12.55 3.34 -24.53
C PRO A 24 -11.06 3.57 -24.21
N GLU A 25 -10.64 4.82 -24.18
CA GLU A 25 -9.26 5.24 -23.88
C GLU A 25 -8.86 4.86 -22.45
N ASP A 26 -9.69 5.21 -21.47
CA ASP A 26 -9.50 4.84 -20.06
C ASP A 26 -9.46 3.33 -19.87
N ARG A 27 -10.37 2.59 -20.53
CA ARG A 27 -10.37 1.13 -20.47
C ARG A 27 -9.08 0.55 -21.02
N LEU A 28 -8.57 1.09 -22.12
CA LEU A 28 -7.31 0.66 -22.72
C LEU A 28 -6.11 0.99 -21.82
N GLN A 29 -6.10 2.16 -21.18
CA GLN A 29 -5.08 2.54 -20.21
C GLN A 29 -5.11 1.63 -18.99
N HIS A 30 -6.30 1.35 -18.44
CA HIS A 30 -6.49 0.40 -17.35
C HIS A 30 -5.94 -0.99 -17.71
N LEU A 31 -6.24 -1.53 -18.90
CA LEU A 31 -5.71 -2.82 -19.31
C LEU A 31 -4.17 -2.85 -19.40
N ARG A 32 -3.54 -1.77 -19.87
CA ARG A 32 -2.08 -1.66 -19.94
C ARG A 32 -1.48 -1.59 -18.54
N HIS A 33 -2.02 -0.73 -17.68
CA HIS A 33 -1.58 -0.57 -16.29
C HIS A 33 -1.73 -1.90 -15.53
N HIS A 34 -2.92 -2.51 -15.58
CA HIS A 34 -3.24 -3.76 -14.92
C HIS A 34 -2.29 -4.90 -15.30
N ARG A 35 -1.96 -5.03 -16.59
CA ARG A 35 -0.98 -6.02 -17.07
C ARG A 35 0.42 -5.75 -16.52
N ARG A 36 0.90 -4.51 -16.60
CA ARG A 36 2.23 -4.13 -16.11
C ARG A 36 2.35 -4.34 -14.61
N LEU A 37 1.37 -3.89 -13.84
CA LEU A 37 1.34 -4.03 -12.38
C LEU A 37 1.38 -5.51 -11.97
N ARG A 38 0.50 -6.34 -12.54
CA ARG A 38 0.46 -7.77 -12.20
C ARG A 38 1.75 -8.48 -12.57
N GLN A 39 2.34 -8.19 -13.73
CA GLN A 39 3.62 -8.77 -14.12
C GLN A 39 4.73 -8.37 -13.16
N ALA A 40 4.86 -7.08 -12.85
CA ALA A 40 5.89 -6.56 -11.96
C ALA A 40 5.75 -7.05 -10.52
N LEU A 41 4.53 -7.34 -10.03
CA LEU A 41 4.30 -7.83 -8.67
C LEU A 41 4.28 -9.37 -8.56
N THR A 42 4.17 -10.12 -9.65
CA THR A 42 4.16 -11.60 -9.59
C THR A 42 5.55 -12.17 -9.27
N HIS A 43 5.67 -12.92 -8.18
CA HIS A 43 6.90 -13.59 -7.74
C HIS A 43 6.81 -15.09 -7.96
N THR A 44 7.39 -15.59 -9.05
CA THR A 44 7.30 -17.01 -9.47
C THR A 44 8.09 -17.99 -8.60
N GLY A 45 8.72 -17.53 -7.51
CA GLY A 45 9.62 -18.33 -6.69
C GLY A 45 11.01 -18.44 -7.29
N TRP A 46 12.04 -18.47 -6.43
CA TRP A 46 13.44 -18.71 -6.82
C TRP A 46 13.97 -19.99 -6.22
N LYS A 47 15.03 -20.56 -6.84
CA LYS A 47 15.72 -21.75 -6.31
C LYS A 47 16.33 -21.49 -4.93
N GLN A 48 16.84 -20.27 -4.72
CA GLN A 48 17.40 -19.83 -3.46
C GLN A 48 16.76 -18.50 -3.10
N GLU A 49 16.03 -18.49 -1.99
CA GLU A 49 15.38 -17.31 -1.44
C GLU A 49 15.94 -17.06 -0.05
N ARG A 50 16.24 -15.80 0.26
CA ARG A 50 16.60 -15.40 1.62
C ARG A 50 15.33 -14.99 2.36
N VAL A 51 14.64 -15.97 2.93
CA VAL A 51 13.47 -15.75 3.78
C VAL A 51 13.94 -15.31 5.16
N VAL A 52 13.44 -14.16 5.65
CA VAL A 52 13.80 -13.61 6.98
C VAL A 52 12.65 -13.69 7.99
N ALA A 53 11.42 -13.92 7.51
CA ALA A 53 10.27 -14.20 8.35
C ALA A 53 9.20 -14.93 7.54
N GLU A 54 8.44 -15.80 8.20
CA GLU A 54 7.30 -16.54 7.64
C GLU A 54 6.06 -16.29 8.47
N PHE A 55 4.92 -16.23 7.79
CA PHE A 55 3.61 -15.95 8.36
C PHE A 55 2.57 -16.89 7.72
N TRP A 56 1.38 -16.94 8.32
CA TRP A 56 0.28 -17.76 7.80
C TRP A 56 -0.25 -17.24 6.44
N ASP A 57 -0.06 -15.96 6.16
CA ASP A 57 -0.52 -15.23 4.98
C ASP A 57 0.62 -14.80 4.04
N GLY A 58 1.85 -15.31 4.24
CA GLY A 58 2.98 -15.01 3.37
C GLY A 58 4.34 -15.15 4.03
N LYS A 59 5.34 -14.53 3.41
CA LYS A 59 6.72 -14.52 3.88
C LYS A 59 7.43 -13.23 3.50
N ILE A 60 8.47 -12.89 4.24
CA ILE A 60 9.35 -11.75 3.95
C ILE A 60 10.66 -12.24 3.37
N LEU A 61 10.99 -11.76 2.17
CA LEU A 61 12.27 -11.98 1.50
C LEU A 61 13.18 -10.77 1.71
N LEU A 62 14.46 -11.01 1.94
CA LEU A 62 15.50 -9.98 1.98
C LEU A 62 16.39 -10.04 0.75
N ILE A 63 16.47 -8.95 0.00
CA ILE A 63 17.37 -8.76 -1.13
C ILE A 63 18.48 -7.79 -0.73
N LEU A 64 19.73 -8.22 -0.96
CA LEU A 64 20.96 -7.47 -0.74
C LEU A 64 21.60 -7.06 -2.08
N PRO A 65 22.43 -6.01 -2.12
CA PRO A 65 23.08 -5.55 -3.35
C PRO A 65 23.98 -6.59 -4.03
N GLU A 66 24.49 -7.56 -3.27
CA GLU A 66 25.36 -8.64 -3.75
C GLU A 66 24.60 -9.86 -4.28
N ASP A 67 23.26 -9.84 -4.23
CA ASP A 67 22.44 -10.95 -4.67
C ASP A 67 22.48 -11.17 -6.19
N PRO A 68 22.08 -12.36 -6.65
CA PRO A 68 22.00 -12.65 -8.07
C PRO A 68 21.15 -11.63 -8.85
N LYS A 69 21.52 -11.39 -10.11
CA LYS A 69 20.86 -10.41 -10.99
C LYS A 69 19.34 -10.58 -11.10
N TYR A 70 18.81 -11.80 -10.99
CA TYR A 70 17.37 -12.03 -11.03
C TYR A 70 16.65 -11.39 -9.83
N ALA A 71 17.26 -11.41 -8.64
CA ALA A 71 16.69 -10.84 -7.43
C ALA A 71 16.75 -9.31 -7.50
N LEU A 72 17.90 -8.77 -7.93
CA LEU A 72 18.07 -7.34 -8.15
C LEU A 72 17.09 -6.80 -9.21
N ARG A 73 16.90 -7.51 -10.32
CA ARG A 73 15.90 -7.13 -11.33
C ARG A 73 14.49 -7.10 -10.77
N LYS A 74 14.12 -8.11 -9.97
CA LYS A 74 12.80 -8.13 -9.34
C LYS A 74 12.61 -6.96 -8.38
N ALA A 75 13.64 -6.62 -7.61
CA ALA A 75 13.65 -5.44 -6.76
C ALA A 75 13.41 -4.15 -7.57
N GLU A 76 14.15 -3.98 -8.67
CA GLU A 76 14.00 -2.83 -9.56
C GLU A 76 12.59 -2.74 -10.16
N GLU A 77 12.01 -3.86 -10.61
CA GLU A 77 10.63 -3.90 -11.13
C GLU A 77 9.60 -3.46 -10.09
N VAL A 78 9.70 -3.97 -8.86
CA VAL A 78 8.79 -3.62 -7.76
C VAL A 78 8.95 -2.15 -7.38
N LEU A 79 10.19 -1.66 -7.23
CA LEU A 79 10.44 -0.26 -6.92
C LEU A 79 9.96 0.68 -8.02
N ALA A 80 10.08 0.27 -9.29
CA ALA A 80 9.59 1.05 -10.40
C ALA A 80 8.04 1.14 -10.40
N VAL A 81 7.33 0.13 -9.88
CA VAL A 81 5.89 0.25 -9.60
C VAL A 81 5.65 1.30 -8.51
N VAL A 82 6.34 1.19 -7.37
CA VAL A 82 6.20 2.13 -6.25
C VAL A 82 6.47 3.57 -6.68
N ASP A 83 7.53 3.80 -7.45
CA ASP A 83 7.88 5.11 -7.98
C ASP A 83 6.76 5.68 -8.85
N SER A 84 6.14 4.84 -9.69
CA SER A 84 5.03 5.24 -10.55
C SER A 84 3.79 5.65 -9.73
N GLU A 85 3.47 4.89 -8.68
CA GLU A 85 2.31 5.15 -7.82
C GLU A 85 2.50 6.42 -6.97
N LEU A 86 3.73 6.72 -6.57
CA LEU A 86 4.09 7.94 -5.85
C LEU A 86 4.29 9.16 -6.77
N GLY A 87 4.20 8.99 -8.10
CA GLY A 87 4.32 10.07 -9.07
C GLY A 87 5.75 10.51 -9.38
N PHE A 88 6.76 9.68 -9.09
CA PHE A 88 8.15 9.99 -9.45
C PHE A 88 8.37 9.87 -10.97
N PRO A 89 9.01 10.86 -11.62
CA PRO A 89 9.20 10.86 -13.07
C PRO A 89 10.16 9.76 -13.54
N GLU A 90 9.94 9.26 -14.78
CA GLU A 90 10.68 8.14 -15.39
C GLU A 90 12.21 8.28 -15.37
N GLN A 91 12.70 9.53 -15.39
CA GLN A 91 14.11 9.89 -15.36
C GLN A 91 14.80 9.51 -14.03
N SER A 92 14.01 9.30 -12.98
CA SER A 92 14.44 8.89 -11.64
C SER A 92 14.46 7.37 -11.46
N ARG A 93 13.91 6.61 -12.41
CA ARG A 93 13.72 5.15 -12.30
C ARG A 93 15.03 4.38 -12.52
N PRO A 94 15.16 3.18 -11.93
CA PRO A 94 16.28 2.28 -12.18
C PRO A 94 16.43 1.99 -13.68
N GLY A 95 17.59 2.26 -14.28
CA GLY A 95 17.91 1.86 -15.67
C GLY A 95 18.35 2.98 -16.62
N SER A 96 18.23 4.26 -16.24
CA SER A 96 18.66 5.42 -17.06
C SER A 96 20.17 5.69 -17.07
N GLY A 97 21.01 4.68 -16.80
CA GLY A 97 22.48 4.79 -16.84
C GLY A 97 23.12 5.44 -15.60
N GLN A 98 22.34 6.04 -14.72
CA GLN A 98 22.78 6.38 -13.36
C GLN A 98 22.47 5.16 -12.48
N ARG A 99 23.49 4.56 -11.83
CA ARG A 99 23.28 3.51 -10.80
C ARG A 99 22.08 3.93 -9.97
N SER A 100 21.01 3.12 -10.03
CA SER A 100 19.74 3.37 -9.37
C SER A 100 20.02 3.96 -7.98
N ARG A 101 19.68 5.25 -7.77
CA ARG A 101 19.86 5.92 -6.47
C ARG A 101 19.10 5.22 -5.34
N LEU A 102 18.28 4.22 -5.67
CA LEU A 102 17.48 3.42 -4.76
C LEU A 102 18.28 2.31 -4.05
N PHE A 103 19.41 1.86 -4.62
CA PHE A 103 20.30 0.89 -3.97
C PHE A 103 21.71 1.43 -3.74
N PRO A 104 21.90 2.35 -2.77
CA PRO A 104 23.18 2.51 -2.10
C PRO A 104 23.73 1.15 -1.67
N ALA A 105 25.06 1.03 -1.66
CA ALA A 105 25.77 -0.23 -1.40
C ALA A 105 25.46 -0.90 -0.05
N GLN A 106 24.70 -0.23 0.83
CA GLN A 106 24.31 -0.75 2.15
C GLN A 106 22.79 -0.87 2.32
N SER A 107 22.03 -0.77 1.23
CA SER A 107 20.56 -0.85 1.28
C SER A 107 20.11 -2.29 1.43
N ARG A 108 19.04 -2.48 2.19
CA ARG A 108 18.37 -3.76 2.37
C ARG A 108 16.94 -3.61 1.88
N LEU A 109 16.54 -4.48 0.96
CA LEU A 109 15.17 -4.49 0.47
C LEU A 109 14.43 -5.68 1.05
N TYR A 110 13.26 -5.42 1.60
CA TYR A 110 12.37 -6.43 2.13
C TYR A 110 11.13 -6.48 1.24
N LEU A 111 10.77 -7.68 0.77
CA LEU A 111 9.55 -7.91 0.01
C LEU A 111 8.63 -8.84 0.79
N PHE A 112 7.39 -8.44 1.00
CA PHE A 112 6.36 -9.35 1.49
C PHE A 112 5.69 -10.06 0.32
N VAL A 113 5.75 -11.38 0.31
CA VAL A 113 5.19 -12.24 -0.75
C VAL A 113 4.08 -13.10 -0.15
N SER A 114 2.90 -13.03 -0.75
CA SER A 114 1.75 -13.85 -0.36
C SER A 114 1.85 -15.30 -0.87
N PRO A 115 1.05 -16.25 -0.33
CA PRO A 115 0.96 -17.62 -0.82
C PRO A 115 0.58 -17.71 -2.31
N GLY A 116 -0.20 -16.73 -2.79
CA GLY A 116 -0.54 -16.57 -4.19
C GLY A 116 0.59 -16.03 -5.07
N GLN A 117 1.84 -16.05 -4.59
CA GLN A 117 3.02 -15.65 -5.35
C GLN A 117 2.95 -14.19 -5.82
N CYS A 118 2.38 -13.30 -5.01
CA CYS A 118 2.29 -11.88 -5.31
C CYS A 118 3.06 -11.07 -4.27
N VAL A 119 3.87 -10.11 -4.71
CA VAL A 119 4.49 -9.11 -3.85
C VAL A 119 3.40 -8.12 -3.42
N LEU A 120 3.07 -8.09 -2.14
CA LEU A 120 2.05 -7.19 -1.58
C LEU A 120 2.66 -6.01 -0.82
N GLY A 121 3.94 -6.08 -0.45
CA GLY A 121 4.63 -5.04 0.29
C GLY A 121 6.10 -4.97 -0.05
N CYS A 122 6.67 -3.77 0.04
CA CYS A 122 8.08 -3.49 -0.21
C CYS A 122 8.59 -2.48 0.83
N LEU A 123 9.79 -2.70 1.36
CA LEU A 123 10.47 -1.78 2.25
C LEU A 123 11.96 -1.68 1.86
N VAL A 124 12.44 -0.46 1.65
CA VAL A 124 13.87 -0.16 1.47
C VAL A 124 14.39 0.42 2.77
N ALA A 125 15.40 -0.23 3.36
CA ALA A 125 16.09 0.26 4.54
C ALA A 125 17.53 0.63 4.21
N GLN A 126 18.00 1.74 4.77
CA GLN A 126 19.39 2.18 4.69
C GLN A 126 19.89 2.52 6.10
N PRO A 127 21.14 2.21 6.43
CA PRO A 127 21.71 2.64 7.70
C PRO A 127 21.87 4.17 7.73
N ILE A 128 21.41 4.78 8.81
CA ILE A 128 21.55 6.22 9.08
C ILE A 128 22.33 6.44 10.38
N ARG A 129 22.99 7.58 10.51
CA ARG A 129 23.72 7.96 11.73
C ARG A 129 22.91 8.83 12.68
N HIS A 130 21.99 9.61 12.14
CA HIS A 130 21.19 10.57 12.88
C HIS A 130 19.78 10.63 12.28
N ALA A 131 18.79 10.94 13.11
CA ALA A 131 17.41 11.22 12.73
C ALA A 131 16.86 12.32 13.64
N PHE A 132 15.84 13.04 13.16
CA PHE A 132 15.20 14.11 13.92
C PHE A 132 13.77 13.71 14.26
N ARG A 133 13.33 14.03 15.48
CA ARG A 133 11.94 13.85 15.87
C ARG A 133 11.07 14.85 15.11
N VAL A 134 10.09 14.36 14.36
CA VAL A 134 9.07 15.21 13.73
C VAL A 134 8.16 15.74 14.84
N LEU A 135 8.01 17.07 14.91
CA LEU A 135 7.06 17.72 15.79
C LEU A 135 5.74 17.93 15.01
N PRO A 136 4.57 17.72 15.66
CA PRO A 136 3.29 18.01 15.02
C PRO A 136 3.21 19.47 14.57
N GLU A 137 2.54 19.73 13.45
CA GLU A 137 2.25 21.12 13.08
C GLU A 137 1.35 21.77 14.14
N PRO A 138 1.73 22.94 14.67
CA PRO A 138 0.92 23.64 15.64
C PRO A 138 -0.39 24.10 15.00
N GLY A 139 -1.52 23.59 15.51
CA GLY A 139 -2.87 23.97 15.08
C GLY A 139 -3.67 22.88 14.35
N LEU A 140 -3.04 21.78 13.92
CA LEU A 140 -3.77 20.56 13.59
C LEU A 140 -3.94 19.73 14.86
N ALA A 141 -5.18 19.60 15.34
CA ALA A 141 -5.48 18.63 16.38
C ALA A 141 -4.99 17.24 15.94
N PRO A 142 -4.47 16.40 16.85
CA PRO A 142 -4.12 15.03 16.53
C PRO A 142 -5.33 14.35 15.85
N LEU A 143 -5.09 13.65 14.73
CA LEU A 143 -6.12 12.80 14.15
C LEU A 143 -6.63 11.87 15.27
N PRO A 144 -7.95 11.72 15.43
CA PRO A 144 -8.50 10.85 16.47
C PRO A 144 -7.94 9.44 16.24
N ASP A 145 -7.31 8.89 17.28
CA ASP A 145 -6.79 7.53 17.24
C ASP A 145 -7.99 6.58 17.03
N PRO A 146 -8.01 5.74 15.98
CA PRO A 146 -9.07 4.75 15.79
C PRO A 146 -9.23 3.79 16.97
N GLN A 147 -8.24 3.72 17.88
CA GLN A 147 -8.28 2.89 19.09
C GLN A 147 -8.69 3.64 20.36
N ASP A 148 -9.14 4.90 20.28
CA ASP A 148 -9.56 5.65 21.46
C ASP A 148 -10.89 5.11 22.03
N PRO A 149 -10.91 4.52 23.26
CA PRO A 149 -12.10 3.89 23.82
C PRO A 149 -13.25 4.87 24.09
N GLN A 150 -13.03 6.19 23.98
CA GLN A 150 -14.06 7.22 24.17
C GLN A 150 -15.06 7.33 23.02
N ASN A 151 -14.83 6.70 21.86
CA ASN A 151 -15.78 6.74 20.73
C ASN A 151 -16.96 5.74 20.87
N SER A 152 -17.04 5.03 22.00
CA SER A 152 -18.15 4.14 22.34
C SER A 152 -19.23 4.87 23.13
N GLN A 153 -19.85 5.90 22.56
CA GLN A 153 -21.09 6.46 23.09
C GLN A 153 -22.19 6.35 22.04
N ASP A 154 -22.98 5.29 22.17
CA ASP A 154 -24.21 5.07 21.41
C ASP A 154 -25.27 6.07 21.90
N PRO A 155 -25.74 7.03 21.09
CA PRO A 155 -26.70 8.02 21.54
C PRO A 155 -28.12 7.49 21.33
N ARG A 156 -28.52 6.47 22.10
CA ARG A 156 -29.92 6.06 22.22
C ARG A 156 -30.24 5.61 23.63
N ASP A 157 -30.57 6.59 24.48
CA ASP A 157 -31.61 6.43 25.50
C ASP A 157 -32.09 7.81 26.01
N PRO A 158 -33.28 8.29 25.60
CA PRO A 158 -33.87 9.46 26.22
C PRO A 158 -34.55 9.05 27.53
N GLN A 159 -34.08 9.67 28.60
CA GLN A 159 -34.67 9.64 29.94
C GLN A 159 -36.20 9.79 29.91
N HIS A 160 -36.90 8.89 30.60
CA HIS A 160 -38.18 9.23 31.21
C HIS A 160 -38.13 8.99 32.72
N SER A 161 -37.66 10.01 33.43
CA SER A 161 -37.94 10.21 34.84
C SER A 161 -39.39 10.68 34.99
N ARG A 162 -40.24 9.88 35.62
CA ARG A 162 -41.50 10.35 36.21
C ARG A 162 -41.59 9.85 37.66
N ARG A 163 -41.21 10.78 38.55
CA ARG A 163 -41.69 11.03 39.92
C ARG A 163 -42.73 10.04 40.46
N ASP A 164 -42.34 9.34 41.52
CA ASP A 164 -43.24 8.95 42.60
C ASP A 164 -43.77 10.20 43.34
N PRO A 165 -44.97 10.11 43.92
CA PRO A 165 -45.17 10.65 45.26
C PRO A 165 -45.78 9.63 46.24
N GLN A 166 -45.33 9.78 47.48
CA GLN A 166 -45.55 9.02 48.71
C GLN A 166 -46.99 8.97 49.28
N SER A 167 -47.32 7.82 49.90
CA SER A 167 -48.04 7.53 51.19
C SER A 167 -49.33 8.30 51.57
N ASP A 168 -50.50 7.64 51.63
CA ASP A 168 -51.20 7.01 52.81
C ASP A 168 -52.36 7.91 53.33
N PRO A 169 -53.37 7.42 54.09
CA PRO A 169 -53.43 6.19 54.90
C PRO A 169 -54.56 5.19 54.55
#